data_AF-A0A2W0CCA7-F1
#
_entry.id   AF-A0A2W0CCA7-F1
#
_cell.length_a   1.000
_cell.length_b   1.000
_cell.length_c   1.000
_cell.angle_alpha   90.00
_cell.angle_beta   90.00
_cell.angle_gamma   90.00
#
_symmetry.space_group_name_H-M   'P 1'
#
loop_
_entity.id
_entity.type
_entity.pdbx_description
1 polymer ?
#
loop_
_entity_poly.entity_id
_entity_poly.type
_entity_poly.pdbx_seq_one_letter_code
_entity_poly.pdbx_strand_id
1 'polypeptide(L)'
;MKKLTLMIMFVIVSLTMINNTALASGVEQVPKQATLKIEKVYFMKGSGYYVAHSVKDENGRFWVLQVTDISITKEDKRLTQALRNQYQGKQVIVSYNDPANENEETEIHSIKVK
;
A
#
# COMPACT_ATOMS: atom_id res chain seq x y z
N MET A 1 42.48 -25.13 -27.58
CA MET A 1 41.95 -23.83 -27.09
C MET A 1 40.86 -24.12 -26.07
N LYS A 2 41.11 -23.84 -24.79
CA LYS A 2 40.17 -24.14 -23.68
C LYS A 2 39.17 -22.99 -23.55
N LYS A 3 37.87 -23.31 -23.52
CA LYS A 3 36.79 -22.33 -23.33
C LYS A 3 36.75 -21.92 -21.86
N LEU A 4 36.98 -20.63 -21.59
CA LEU A 4 36.85 -20.04 -20.26
C LEU A 4 35.43 -19.49 -20.14
N THR A 5 34.56 -20.19 -19.42
CA THR A 5 33.21 -19.72 -19.13
C THR A 5 33.27 -18.72 -17.98
N LEU A 6 33.11 -17.43 -18.28
CA LEU A 6 33.11 -16.34 -17.30
C LEU A 6 31.77 -16.35 -16.54
N MET A 7 31.78 -16.75 -15.27
CA MET A 7 30.61 -16.68 -14.39
C MET A 7 30.54 -15.27 -13.80
N ILE A 8 29.61 -14.45 -14.30
CA ILE A 8 29.38 -13.09 -13.79
C ILE A 8 28.61 -13.23 -12.47
N MET A 9 29.30 -12.98 -11.35
CA MET A 9 28.69 -12.87 -10.03
C MET A 9 28.06 -11.47 -9.91
N PHE A 10 26.73 -11.40 -9.94
CA PHE A 10 25.99 -10.15 -9.69
C PHE A 10 26.04 -9.85 -8.18
N VAL A 11 26.94 -8.98 -7.77
CA VAL A 11 26.95 -8.43 -6.40
C VAL A 11 26.04 -7.20 -6.39
N ILE A 12 24.82 -7.35 -5.91
CA ILE A 12 23.93 -6.22 -5.61
C ILE A 12 24.42 -5.61 -4.30
N VAL A 13 25.31 -4.63 -4.40
CA VAL A 13 25.66 -3.77 -3.26
C VAL A 13 24.50 -2.78 -3.10
N SER A 14 23.53 -3.12 -2.26
CA SER A 14 22.52 -2.17 -1.78
C SER A 14 23.20 -1.18 -0.84
N LEU A 15 23.74 -0.11 -1.42
CA LEU A 15 24.32 1.02 -0.71
C LEU A 15 23.17 1.89 -0.14
N THR A 16 22.57 1.49 0.97
CA THR A 16 21.70 2.40 1.75
C THR A 16 22.55 3.15 2.75
N MET A 17 23.18 4.23 2.28
CA MET A 17 23.61 5.32 3.15
C MET A 17 22.33 5.99 3.66
N ILE A 18 21.96 5.70 4.91
CA ILE A 18 20.92 6.40 5.63
C ILE A 18 21.50 7.75 6.02
N ASN A 19 21.41 8.73 5.12
CA ASN A 19 21.69 10.12 5.46
C ASN A 19 20.51 10.62 6.31
N ASN A 20 20.58 10.33 7.61
CA ASN A 20 19.79 11.00 8.63
C ASN A 20 20.21 12.47 8.69
N THR A 21 19.58 13.31 7.86
CA THR A 21 19.47 14.74 8.12
C THR A 21 18.08 15.01 8.72
N ALA A 22 17.82 14.41 9.87
CA ALA A 22 16.73 14.80 10.74
C ALA A 22 17.15 16.10 11.45
N LEU A 23 16.80 17.24 10.88
CA LEU A 23 16.90 18.52 11.57
C LEU A 23 15.63 19.35 11.35
N ALA A 24 15.04 19.72 12.49
CA ALA A 24 14.19 20.88 12.72
C ALA A 24 12.66 20.77 12.50
N SER A 25 12.00 19.68 12.94
CA SER A 25 10.59 19.70 13.41
C SER A 25 10.18 18.44 14.19
N GLY A 26 10.74 18.25 15.40
CA GLY A 26 10.00 17.76 16.58
C GLY A 26 9.50 16.31 16.72
N VAL A 27 8.90 15.67 15.70
CA VAL A 27 8.51 14.24 15.71
C VAL A 27 8.42 13.78 14.26
N GLU A 28 9.45 13.08 13.75
CA GLU A 28 9.29 12.34 12.50
C GLU A 28 8.28 11.21 12.76
N GLN A 29 7.09 11.31 12.16
CA GLN A 29 6.16 10.18 12.16
C GLN A 29 6.79 9.07 11.32
N VAL A 30 7.32 8.05 12.00
CA VAL A 30 7.89 6.88 11.33
C VAL A 30 6.72 6.09 10.72
N PRO A 31 6.67 5.92 9.39
CA PRO A 31 5.56 5.21 8.76
C PRO A 31 5.55 3.75 9.21
N LYS A 32 4.41 3.33 9.75
CA LYS A 32 4.12 1.96 10.13
C LYS A 32 3.73 1.14 8.91
N GLN A 33 3.84 -0.18 9.02
CA GLN A 33 3.39 -1.09 7.99
C GLN A 33 2.40 -2.12 8.53
N ALA A 34 1.32 -2.36 7.79
CA ALA A 34 0.40 -3.46 8.01
C ALA A 34 0.34 -4.37 6.78
N THR A 35 0.35 -5.67 6.99
CA THR A 35 0.08 -6.65 5.93
C THR A 35 -1.38 -7.07 6.02
N LEU A 36 -2.14 -6.83 4.95
CA LEU A 36 -3.58 -7.04 4.91
C LEU A 36 -3.94 -7.97 3.75
N LYS A 37 -4.91 -8.86 3.94
CA LYS A 37 -5.54 -9.59 2.83
C LYS A 37 -6.79 -8.83 2.39
N ILE A 38 -6.89 -8.49 1.11
CA ILE A 38 -8.06 -7.79 0.57
C ILE A 38 -9.16 -8.80 0.27
N GLU A 39 -10.34 -8.58 0.85
CA GLU A 39 -11.54 -9.40 0.64
C GLU A 39 -12.32 -8.92 -0.58
N LYS A 40 -12.54 -7.60 -0.68
CA LYS A 40 -13.46 -7.01 -1.66
C LYS A 40 -12.93 -5.69 -2.17
N VAL A 41 -13.11 -5.44 -3.47
CA VAL A 41 -12.87 -4.14 -4.09
C VAL A 41 -14.15 -3.65 -4.78
N TYR A 42 -14.56 -2.42 -4.49
CA TYR A 42 -15.81 -1.86 -5.00
C TYR A 42 -15.78 -0.34 -5.12
N PHE A 43 -16.66 0.18 -5.98
CA PHE A 43 -16.97 1.60 -6.07
C PHE A 43 -17.98 1.99 -4.98
N MET A 44 -17.64 3.00 -4.17
CA MET A 44 -18.49 3.48 -3.09
C MET A 44 -19.42 4.59 -3.61
N LYS A 45 -20.65 4.20 -3.94
CA LYS A 45 -21.69 5.13 -4.39
C LYS A 45 -22.06 6.08 -3.24
N GLY A 46 -21.62 7.33 -3.34
CA GLY A 46 -21.77 8.36 -2.31
C GLY A 46 -20.52 9.23 -2.24
N SER A 47 -19.37 8.61 -2.00
CA SER A 47 -18.08 9.30 -1.98
C SER A 47 -17.44 9.41 -3.38
N GLY A 48 -17.78 8.49 -4.29
CA GLY A 48 -17.22 8.45 -5.64
C GLY A 48 -15.84 7.80 -5.72
N TYR A 49 -15.34 7.24 -4.62
CA TYR A 49 -14.04 6.57 -4.58
C TYR A 49 -14.14 5.06 -4.78
N TYR A 50 -13.03 4.49 -5.26
CA TYR A 50 -12.81 3.05 -5.23
C TYR A 50 -12.11 2.67 -3.94
N VAL A 51 -12.67 1.65 -3.28
CA VAL A 51 -12.16 1.18 -1.99
C VAL A 51 -11.88 -0.32 -2.00
N ALA A 52 -10.87 -0.71 -1.21
CA ALA A 52 -10.55 -2.09 -0.88
C ALA A 52 -10.85 -2.37 0.59
N HIS A 53 -11.64 -3.40 0.85
CA HIS A 53 -11.99 -3.88 2.18
C HIS A 53 -11.09 -5.06 2.54
N SER A 54 -10.40 -5.00 3.67
CA SER A 54 -9.61 -6.13 4.16
C SER A 54 -10.48 -7.21 4.78
N VAL A 55 -9.96 -8.43 4.84
CA VAL A 55 -10.47 -9.45 5.76
C VAL A 55 -10.35 -8.93 7.19
N LYS A 56 -11.30 -9.30 8.05
CA LYS A 56 -11.26 -8.99 9.48
C LYS A 56 -10.10 -9.71 10.16
N ASP A 57 -9.42 -9.03 11.08
CA ASP A 57 -8.45 -9.64 11.97
C ASP A 57 -9.14 -10.50 13.06
N GLU A 58 -8.35 -11.16 13.90
CA GLU A 58 -8.85 -12.01 15.00
C GLU A 58 -9.71 -11.24 16.01
N ASN A 59 -9.59 -9.91 16.06
CA ASN A 59 -10.38 -9.03 16.92
C ASN A 59 -11.60 -8.45 16.19
N GLY A 60 -11.88 -8.88 14.96
CA GLY A 60 -12.99 -8.39 14.13
C GLY A 60 -12.75 -7.03 13.48
N ARG A 61 -11.54 -6.44 13.58
CA ARG A 61 -11.18 -5.15 12.97
C ARG A 61 -10.85 -5.34 11.50
N PHE A 62 -11.11 -4.34 10.68
CA PHE A 62 -10.82 -4.37 9.24
C PHE A 62 -10.42 -2.98 8.75
N TRP A 63 -9.80 -2.96 7.58
CA TRP A 63 -9.40 -1.73 6.89
C TRP A 63 -10.29 -1.46 5.69
N VAL A 64 -10.63 -0.19 5.49
CA VAL A 64 -11.19 0.33 4.25
C VAL A 64 -10.14 1.26 3.66
N LEU A 65 -9.56 0.86 2.54
CA LEU A 65 -8.47 1.59 1.88
C LEU A 65 -9.00 2.26 0.62
N GLN A 66 -8.79 3.56 0.47
CA GLN A 66 -8.91 4.21 -0.83
C GLN A 66 -7.79 3.67 -1.73
N VAL A 67 -8.15 3.16 -2.92
CA VAL A 67 -7.16 2.58 -3.87
C VAL A 67 -6.95 3.45 -5.11
N THR A 68 -7.62 4.60 -5.18
CA THR A 68 -7.51 5.59 -6.25
C THR A 68 -7.70 6.99 -5.69
N ASP A 69 -6.93 7.96 -6.16
CA ASP A 69 -7.08 9.37 -5.76
C ASP A 69 -8.12 10.13 -6.59
N ILE A 70 -8.82 9.43 -7.49
CA ILE A 70 -9.82 10.02 -8.37
C ILE A 70 -11.20 9.71 -7.81
N SER A 71 -11.95 10.77 -7.48
CA SER A 71 -13.39 10.69 -7.23
C SER A 71 -14.14 10.81 -8.57
N ILE A 72 -15.05 9.86 -8.82
CA ILE A 72 -15.95 9.92 -9.98
C ILE A 72 -17.41 9.75 -9.54
N THR A 73 -18.33 10.40 -10.25
CA THR A 73 -19.75 10.40 -9.90
C THR A 73 -20.46 9.07 -10.22
N LYS A 74 -19.86 8.25 -11.09
CA LYS A 74 -20.41 6.99 -11.57
C LYS A 74 -19.31 5.97 -11.76
N GLU A 75 -19.58 4.73 -11.35
CA GLU A 75 -18.67 3.61 -11.53
C GLU A 75 -18.25 3.41 -13.00
N ASP A 76 -16.94 3.42 -13.23
CA ASP A 76 -16.33 2.81 -14.42
C ASP A 76 -16.08 1.33 -14.14
N LYS A 77 -16.83 0.46 -14.83
CA LYS A 77 -16.75 -1.00 -14.66
C LYS A 77 -15.41 -1.59 -15.10
N ARG A 78 -14.74 -0.99 -16.09
CA ARG A 78 -13.42 -1.46 -16.56
C ARG A 78 -12.38 -1.18 -15.48
N LEU A 79 -12.41 0.02 -14.91
CA LEU A 79 -11.57 0.38 -13.78
C LEU A 79 -11.86 -0.50 -12.56
N THR A 80 -13.14 -0.74 -12.22
CA THR A 80 -13.52 -1.67 -11.15
C THR A 80 -12.88 -3.04 -11.35
N GLN A 81 -12.98 -3.60 -12.56
CA GLN A 81 -12.44 -4.92 -12.84
C GLN A 81 -10.91 -4.94 -12.76
N ALA A 82 -10.23 -3.90 -13.27
CA ALA A 82 -8.78 -3.77 -13.16
C ALA A 82 -8.33 -3.74 -11.69
N LEU A 83 -8.99 -2.94 -10.85
CA LEU A 83 -8.69 -2.84 -9.42
C LEU A 83 -9.00 -4.14 -8.67
N ARG A 84 -10.08 -4.84 -9.02
CA ARG A 84 -10.36 -6.18 -8.48
C ARG A 84 -9.26 -7.17 -8.83
N ASN A 85 -8.83 -7.21 -10.09
CA ASN A 85 -7.73 -8.07 -10.52
C ASN A 85 -6.40 -7.70 -9.84
N GLN A 86 -6.20 -6.42 -9.55
CA GLN A 86 -4.98 -5.93 -8.90
C GLN A 86 -4.95 -6.27 -7.42
N TYR A 87 -6.05 -6.09 -6.68
CA TYR A 87 -6.04 -6.15 -5.21
C TYR A 87 -6.88 -7.28 -4.62
N GLN A 88 -8.03 -7.64 -5.19
CA GLN A 88 -8.97 -8.55 -4.55
C GLN A 88 -8.36 -9.95 -4.37
N GLY A 89 -8.47 -10.50 -3.16
CA GLY A 89 -7.90 -11.79 -2.78
C GLY A 89 -6.39 -11.77 -2.52
N LYS A 90 -5.70 -10.66 -2.78
CA LYS A 90 -4.23 -10.55 -2.62
C LYS A 90 -3.85 -10.01 -1.25
N GLN A 91 -2.60 -10.26 -0.89
CA GLN A 91 -1.96 -9.60 0.24
C GLN A 91 -1.39 -8.26 -0.22
N VAL A 92 -1.61 -7.22 0.58
CA VAL A 92 -1.05 -5.90 0.39
C VAL A 92 -0.28 -5.47 1.63
N ILE A 93 0.78 -4.71 1.42
CA ILE A 93 1.50 -3.99 2.47
C ILE A 93 1.04 -2.54 2.39
N VAL A 94 0.44 -2.06 3.48
CA VAL A 94 0.01 -0.67 3.64
C VAL A 94 1.02 0.04 4.52
N SER A 95 1.59 1.13 4.03
CA SER A 95 2.40 2.05 4.84
C SER A 95 1.54 3.23 5.27
N TYR A 96 1.48 3.53 6.56
CA TYR A 96 0.59 4.56 7.12
C TYR A 96 1.19 5.25 8.34
N ASN A 97 0.68 6.42 8.66
CA ASN A 97 0.96 7.10 9.92
C ASN A 97 -0.24 6.98 10.87
N ASP A 98 0.01 6.85 12.18
CA ASP A 98 -1.08 6.97 13.13
C ASP A 98 -1.69 8.37 13.03
N PRO A 99 -3.01 8.50 13.14
CA PRO A 99 -3.66 9.80 13.18
C PRO A 99 -3.20 10.59 14.41
N ALA A 100 -3.18 11.93 14.33
CA ALA A 100 -2.74 12.75 15.46
C ALA A 100 -3.75 12.73 16.62
N ASN A 101 -5.01 12.37 16.33
CA ASN A 101 -6.07 12.13 17.30
C ASN A 101 -7.05 11.04 16.82
N GLU A 102 -7.88 10.52 17.71
CA GLU A 102 -8.80 9.41 17.41
C GLU A 102 -9.95 9.75 16.45
N ASN A 103 -10.16 11.04 16.15
CA ASN A 103 -11.22 11.50 15.24
C ASN A 103 -10.72 11.70 13.80
N GLU A 104 -9.43 11.48 13.54
CA GLU A 104 -8.80 11.64 12.24
C GLU A 104 -8.73 10.31 11.48
N GLU A 105 -8.85 10.40 10.15
CA GLU A 105 -8.58 9.28 9.27
C GLU A 105 -7.08 8.97 9.22
N THR A 106 -6.74 7.69 9.08
CA THR A 106 -5.36 7.25 8.93
C THR A 106 -4.81 7.64 7.55
N GLU A 107 -3.71 8.39 7.53
CA GLU A 107 -3.02 8.75 6.30
C GLU A 107 -2.26 7.54 5.74
N ILE A 108 -2.62 7.12 4.52
CA ILE A 108 -1.98 6.01 3.81
C ILE A 108 -0.96 6.58 2.82
N HIS A 109 0.31 6.22 3.00
CA HIS A 109 1.42 6.62 2.11
C HIS A 109 1.51 5.73 0.88
N SER A 110 1.34 4.43 1.04
CA SER A 110 1.41 3.50 -0.08
C SER A 110 0.68 2.19 0.19
N ILE A 111 0.18 1.60 -0.89
CA ILE A 111 -0.40 0.26 -0.93
C ILE A 111 0.38 -0.54 -1.98
N LYS A 112 1.05 -1.60 -1.55
CA LYS A 112 1.84 -2.47 -2.45
C LYS A 112 1.31 -3.89 -2.40
N VAL A 113 0.96 -4.44 -3.55
CA VAL A 113 0.64 -5.88 -3.66
C VAL A 113 1.92 -6.67 -3.41
N LYS A 114 1.84 -7.67 -2.54
CA LYS A 114 2.94 -8.57 -2.21
C LYS A 114 3.16 -9.62 -3.29
#